data_AF-A0A829MI50-F1
#
_entry.id   AF-A0A829MI50-F1
#
_cell.length_a   1.000
_cell.length_b   1.000
_cell.length_c   1.000
_cell.angle_alpha   90.00
_cell.angle_beta   90.00
_cell.angle_gamma   90.00
#
_symmetry.space_group_name_H-M   'P 1'
#
loop_
_entity.id
_entity.type
_entity.pdbx_description
1 polymer ?
#
loop_
_entity_poly.entity_id
_entity_poly.type
_entity_poly.pdbx_seq_one_letter_code
_entity_poly.pdbx_strand_id
1 'polypeptide(L)' 'MKLTVFHAIIGALFAGVIISVTTPFNASATSLTQAEPPYGSCKEAHADGAYNIKKGDPGYRPKLDRDNDGVACEG' A
#
# COMPACT_ATOMS: atom_id res chain seq x y z
N MET A 1 8.61 9.16 36.07
CA MET A 1 8.92 7.72 36.11
C MET A 1 7.66 6.93 36.49
N LYS A 2 6.63 6.94 35.62
CA LYS A 2 5.30 6.39 35.91
C LYS A 2 4.66 5.92 34.59
N LEU A 3 5.33 5.01 33.89
CA LEU A 3 4.84 4.45 32.62
C LEU A 3 5.43 3.05 32.35
N THR A 4 5.40 2.18 33.37
CA THR A 4 5.77 0.75 33.23
C THR A 4 4.62 -0.20 33.60
N VAL A 5 3.41 0.31 33.84
CA VAL A 5 2.25 -0.45 34.33
C VAL A 5 1.25 -0.81 33.21
N PHE A 6 1.69 -0.83 31.95
CA PHE A 6 0.89 -1.38 30.82
C PHE A 6 1.45 -2.71 30.27
N HIS A 7 2.51 -3.26 30.86
CA HIS A 7 3.13 -4.53 30.45
C HIS A 7 2.69 -5.75 31.28
N ALA A 8 1.60 -5.64 32.06
CA ALA A 8 1.14 -6.71 32.96
C ALA A 8 -0.18 -7.37 32.53
N ILE A 9 -0.44 -7.47 31.22
CA ILE A 9 -1.52 -8.31 30.65
C ILE A 9 -0.96 -9.49 29.84
N ILE A 10 0.34 -9.79 30.01
CA ILE A 10 0.97 -11.01 29.50
C ILE A 10 1.05 -11.98 30.68
N GLY A 11 -0.11 -12.43 31.13
CA GLY A 11 -0.29 -13.40 32.22
C GLY A 11 -0.92 -14.68 31.68
N ALA A 12 -0.11 -15.74 31.66
CA ALA A 12 -0.37 -17.07 31.11
C ALA A 12 -1.73 -17.71 31.44
N LEU A 13 -2.50 -18.02 30.40
CA LEU A 13 -3.40 -19.18 30.22
C LEU A 13 -3.54 -19.30 28.69
N PHE A 14 -2.84 -20.18 27.99
CA PHE A 14 -3.29 -21.53 27.68
C PHE A 14 -2.05 -22.38 27.34
N ALA A 15 -1.73 -23.30 28.23
CA ALA A 15 -0.88 -24.43 27.88
C ALA A 15 -1.64 -25.31 26.89
N GLY A 16 -1.03 -25.57 25.71
CA GLY A 16 -1.48 -26.62 24.80
C GLY A 16 -2.15 -26.12 23.52
N VAL A 17 -1.37 -25.58 22.59
CA VAL A 17 -1.65 -25.72 21.16
C VAL A 17 -0.31 -25.91 20.43
N ILE A 18 0.11 -27.17 20.35
CA ILE A 18 1.09 -27.61 19.36
C ILE A 18 0.28 -27.83 18.09
N ILE A 19 0.08 -26.76 17.30
CA ILE A 19 -0.47 -26.92 15.95
C ILE A 19 0.73 -26.86 14.99
N SER A 20 1.32 -28.04 14.75
CA SER A 20 2.10 -28.28 13.54
C SER A 20 1.16 -28.19 12.35
N VAL A 21 0.91 -26.98 11.85
CA VAL A 21 0.18 -26.78 10.60
C VAL A 21 1.20 -26.60 9.48
N THR A 22 1.45 -27.67 8.74
CA THR A 22 2.10 -27.64 7.43
C THR A 22 1.14 -27.11 6.37
N THR A 23 0.54 -25.94 6.59
CA THR A 23 -0.16 -25.22 5.53
C THR A 23 0.86 -24.43 4.75
N PRO A 24 0.93 -24.52 3.41
CA PRO A 24 1.65 -23.53 2.65
C PRO A 24 1.04 -22.17 2.99
N PHE A 25 1.87 -21.25 3.47
CA PHE A 25 1.51 -19.85 3.62
C PHE A 25 1.29 -19.34 2.19
N ASN A 26 0.08 -19.52 1.67
CA ASN A 26 -0.31 -18.92 0.41
C ASN A 26 -0.50 -17.44 0.72
N ALA A 27 0.61 -16.72 0.68
CA ALA A 27 0.63 -15.27 0.60
C ALA A 27 0.04 -14.91 -0.76
N SER A 28 -1.28 -15.01 -0.86
CA SER A 28 -2.06 -14.20 -1.77
C SER A 28 -1.85 -12.78 -1.28
N ALA A 29 -0.74 -12.18 -1.71
CA ALA A 29 -0.65 -10.75 -1.86
C ALA A 29 -1.89 -10.40 -2.68
N THR A 30 -2.90 -9.86 -2.01
CA THR A 30 -3.95 -9.11 -2.67
C THR A 30 -3.15 -8.15 -3.52
N SER A 31 -3.10 -8.39 -4.84
CA SER A 31 -2.75 -7.36 -5.79
C SER A 31 -3.70 -6.25 -5.42
N LEU A 32 -3.18 -5.24 -4.69
CA LEU A 32 -3.87 -3.99 -4.45
C LEU A 32 -4.39 -3.66 -5.82
N THR A 33 -5.71 -3.82 -5.98
CA THR A 33 -6.39 -3.56 -7.23
C THR A 33 -5.82 -2.23 -7.65
N GLN A 34 -4.96 -2.26 -8.68
CA GLN A 34 -4.23 -1.08 -9.11
C GLN A 34 -5.34 -0.29 -9.75
N ALA A 35 -6.02 0.50 -8.89
CA ALA A 35 -7.21 1.23 -9.24
C ALA A 35 -6.81 1.97 -10.50
N GLU A 36 -7.55 1.72 -11.59
CA GLU A 36 -7.26 2.39 -12.84
C GLU A 36 -7.08 3.87 -12.51
N PRO A 37 -5.97 4.49 -12.93
CA PRO A 37 -5.61 5.72 -12.26
C PRO A 37 -6.69 6.77 -12.47
N PRO A 38 -7.06 7.51 -11.41
CA PRO A 38 -8.36 8.18 -11.33
C PRO A 38 -8.49 9.33 -12.32
N TYR A 39 -7.37 9.79 -12.90
CA TYR A 39 -7.31 10.98 -13.72
C TYR A 39 -7.47 10.66 -15.20
N GLY A 40 -8.40 11.37 -15.86
CA GLY A 40 -8.52 11.37 -17.32
C GLY A 40 -7.45 12.24 -18.00
N SER A 41 -6.88 13.21 -17.27
CA SER A 41 -5.84 14.12 -17.76
C SER A 41 -4.99 14.68 -16.61
N CYS A 42 -3.80 15.19 -16.92
CA CYS A 42 -2.95 15.83 -15.92
C CYS A 42 -3.58 17.09 -15.31
N LYS A 43 -4.48 17.77 -16.03
CA LYS A 43 -5.25 18.89 -15.47
C LYS A 43 -6.10 18.46 -14.28
N GLU A 44 -6.66 17.26 -14.34
CA GLU A 44 -7.49 16.68 -13.27
C GLU A 44 -6.60 16.23 -12.10
N ALA A 45 -5.46 15.61 -12.41
CA ALA A 45 -4.45 15.26 -11.41
C ALA A 45 -3.95 16.50 -10.65
N HIS A 46 -3.60 17.57 -11.38
CA HIS A 46 -3.15 18.83 -10.80
C HIS A 46 -4.22 19.53 -9.97
N ALA A 47 -5.51 19.42 -10.36
CA ALA A 47 -6.61 19.96 -9.56
C ALA A 47 -6.74 19.27 -8.19
N ASP A 48 -6.39 17.99 -8.13
CA ASP A 48 -6.35 17.19 -6.89
C ASP A 48 -4.99 17.27 -6.17
N GLY A 49 -4.03 18.03 -6.70
CA GLY A 49 -2.70 18.18 -6.14
C GLY A 49 -1.76 16.99 -6.40
N ALA A 50 -2.12 16.10 -7.33
CA ALA A 50 -1.27 15.01 -7.79
C ALA A 50 -0.31 15.50 -8.89
N TYR A 51 0.98 15.49 -8.58
CA TYR A 51 2.08 15.88 -9.48
C TYR A 51 3.19 14.83 -9.44
N ASN A 52 4.00 14.75 -10.49
CA ASN A 52 5.22 13.91 -10.55
C ASN A 52 4.93 12.44 -10.22
N ILE A 53 3.89 11.89 -10.86
CA ILE A 53 3.37 10.54 -10.57
C ILE A 53 4.30 9.52 -11.22
N LYS A 54 4.99 8.68 -10.44
CA LYS A 54 6.03 7.79 -10.99
C LYS A 54 5.44 6.47 -11.47
N LYS A 55 6.11 5.84 -12.44
CA LYS A 55 5.77 4.49 -12.87
C LYS A 55 5.71 3.51 -11.70
N GLY A 56 4.56 2.88 -11.51
CA GLY A 56 4.27 1.99 -10.37
C GLY A 56 3.40 2.61 -9.30
N ASP A 57 3.23 3.94 -9.29
CA ASP A 57 2.22 4.58 -8.47
C ASP A 57 0.81 4.23 -8.97
N PRO A 58 -0.18 4.13 -8.06
CA PRO A 58 -1.57 3.91 -8.44
C PRO A 58 -2.13 5.05 -9.30
N GLY A 59 -1.47 6.20 -9.34
CA GLY A 59 -1.81 7.34 -10.21
C GLY A 59 -1.25 7.23 -11.64
N TYR A 60 -0.29 6.33 -11.91
CA TYR A 60 0.49 6.38 -13.15
C TYR A 60 -0.23 5.73 -14.32
N ARG A 61 -0.39 6.48 -15.42
CA ARG A 61 -0.83 5.94 -16.72
C ARG A 61 0.14 6.37 -17.80
N PRO A 62 0.49 5.48 -18.74
CA PRO A 62 1.28 5.84 -19.92
C PRO A 62 0.64 6.97 -20.74
N LYS A 63 -0.70 7.10 -20.71
CA LYS A 63 -1.41 8.18 -21.43
C LYS A 63 -1.20 9.56 -20.79
N LEU A 64 -0.85 9.62 -19.51
CA LEU A 64 -0.60 10.85 -18.77
C LEU A 64 0.88 11.27 -18.83
N ASP A 65 1.76 10.33 -19.18
CA ASP A 65 3.20 10.50 -19.39
C ASP A 65 3.46 10.75 -20.88
N ARG A 66 3.44 12.03 -21.27
CA ARG A 66 3.41 12.42 -22.69
C ARG A 66 4.73 12.15 -23.40
N ASP A 67 5.83 12.28 -22.69
CA ASP A 67 7.21 12.09 -23.15
C ASP A 67 7.77 10.70 -22.81
N ASN A 68 7.05 9.90 -22.02
CA ASN A 68 7.34 8.50 -21.70
C ASN A 68 8.65 8.30 -20.92
N ASP A 69 8.98 9.26 -20.05
CA ASP A 69 10.18 9.21 -19.22
C ASP A 69 9.96 8.38 -17.93
N GLY A 70 8.72 8.00 -17.64
CA GLY A 70 8.32 7.27 -16.45
C GLY A 70 7.74 8.14 -15.33
N VAL A 71 7.51 9.43 -15.58
CA VAL A 71 6.88 10.38 -14.65
C VAL A 71 5.71 11.05 -15.35
N ALA A 72 4.49 10.73 -14.91
CA ALA A 72 3.27 11.35 -15.41
C ALA A 72 2.95 12.66 -14.68
N CYS A 73 2.34 13.59 -15.41
CA CYS A 73 1.81 14.85 -14.86
C CYS A 73 2.84 15.65 -14.07
N GLU A 74 4.03 15.77 -14.66
CA GLU A 74 5.03 16.74 -14.24
C GLU A 74 4.44 18.16 -14.24
N GLY A 75 4.94 19.00 -13.34
CA GLY A 75 4.42 20.34 -13.05
C GLY A 75 4.61 21.33 -14.19
#